data_AF-A0A3L7X7J7-F1
#
_entry.id   AF-A0A3L7X7J7-F1
#
_cell.length_a   1.000
_cell.length_b   1.000
_cell.length_c   1.000
_cell.angle_alpha   90.00
_cell.angle_beta   90.00
_cell.angle_gamma   90.00
#
_symmetry.space_group_name_H-M   'P 1'
#
loop_
_entity.id
_entity.type
_entity.pdbx_description
1 polymer ?
#
loop_
_entity_poly.entity_id
_entity_poly.type
_entity_poly.pdbx_seq_one_letter_code
_entity_poly.pdbx_strand_id
1 'polypeptide(L)'
;MSGNKRRVATLEAQMLLRAAQRDRKTIELLLQHSDAPFTSIGFHAQQYVEKLMKAVLVSNSVIFRRTHNLEELADLLSEHQIDLPLPRSRLGDLNPFAVTIRYEEIEIDIVDTAELSGMLHRVNVWLEQSLWTDLKPLDTDILRFAVDTLAAQDPDLAAVVARFGYPPLWPREPGFPTLLKLILEQQVSLASAQAAYDRLLAVVGELTPQSLLALDDDSLRAVGFSPQKARYGRLLAEAVRSGSLDVDRLAQLDDESVRIELQRITGIGPWTAEVYLLMALLRPDVWPRGDIALASAAQQVKGLPTRPSQSELHELAEQWRPWRAVAARLLWHHYLSS
;
A
#
# COMPACT_ATOMS: atom_id res chain seq x y z
N MET A 1 -11.47 -12.37 27.86
CA MET A 1 -10.46 -11.61 27.10
C MET A 1 -10.62 -11.93 25.63
N SER A 2 -11.59 -11.30 24.98
CA SER A 2 -11.82 -11.40 23.54
C SER A 2 -10.82 -10.46 22.86
N GLY A 3 -9.80 -11.03 22.23
CA GLY A 3 -8.80 -10.23 21.51
C GLY A 3 -9.48 -9.46 20.39
N ASN A 4 -9.32 -8.13 20.42
CA ASN A 4 -9.73 -7.24 19.35
C ASN A 4 -9.04 -7.71 18.05
N LYS A 5 -9.74 -8.48 17.22
CA LYS A 5 -9.20 -8.99 15.96
C LYS A 5 -9.07 -7.79 15.02
N ARG A 6 -7.84 -7.30 14.82
CA ARG A 6 -7.53 -6.25 13.84
C ARG A 6 -8.19 -6.57 12.50
N ARG A 7 -8.89 -5.60 11.91
CA ARG A 7 -9.64 -5.75 10.64
C ARG A 7 -9.09 -4.85 9.54
N VAL A 8 -9.08 -5.35 8.31
CA VAL A 8 -8.55 -4.61 7.15
C VAL A 8 -9.52 -3.50 6.78
N ALA A 9 -9.02 -2.27 6.64
CA ALA A 9 -9.86 -1.11 6.31
C ALA A 9 -10.58 -1.29 4.96
N THR A 10 -11.89 -1.04 4.92
CA THR A 10 -12.68 -0.99 3.68
C THR A 10 -12.34 0.25 2.85
N LEU A 11 -12.77 0.31 1.58
CA LEU A 11 -12.57 1.48 0.71
C LEU A 11 -13.11 2.77 1.34
N GLU A 12 -14.34 2.71 1.86
CA GLU A 12 -14.97 3.83 2.54
C GLU A 12 -14.20 4.23 3.82
N ALA A 13 -13.72 3.26 4.60
CA ALA A 13 -12.86 3.53 5.74
C ALA A 13 -11.56 4.23 5.32
N GLN A 14 -10.90 3.80 4.23
CA GLN A 14 -9.69 4.45 3.72
C GLN A 14 -9.94 5.89 3.24
N MET A 15 -11.11 6.18 2.68
CA MET A 15 -11.49 7.56 2.32
C MET A 15 -11.65 8.44 3.56
N LEU A 16 -12.30 7.92 4.60
CA LEU A 16 -12.45 8.60 5.90
C LEU A 16 -11.07 8.83 6.55
N LEU A 17 -10.17 7.84 6.52
CA LEU A 17 -8.81 7.97 7.04
C LEU A 17 -8.01 9.06 6.31
N ARG A 18 -8.07 9.12 4.98
CA ARG A 18 -7.42 10.20 4.20
C ARG A 18 -8.00 11.58 4.50
N ALA A 19 -9.32 11.65 4.71
CA ALA A 19 -9.95 12.89 5.13
C ALA A 19 -9.51 13.29 6.55
N ALA A 20 -9.40 12.34 7.49
CA ALA A 20 -8.87 12.59 8.83
C ALA A 20 -7.42 13.10 8.77
N GLN A 21 -6.54 12.49 7.96
CA GLN A 21 -5.14 12.95 7.87
C GLN A 21 -5.01 14.39 7.37
N ARG A 22 -5.93 14.86 6.52
CA ARG A 22 -5.98 16.28 6.13
C ARG A 22 -6.30 17.18 7.31
N ASP A 23 -7.31 16.81 8.13
CA ASP A 23 -7.64 17.56 9.34
C ASP A 23 -6.47 17.58 10.33
N ARG A 24 -5.80 16.44 10.54
CA ARG A 24 -4.60 16.37 11.39
C ARG A 24 -3.50 17.32 10.91
N LYS A 25 -3.24 17.32 9.61
CA LYS A 25 -2.22 18.21 9.05
C LYS A 25 -2.57 19.67 9.25
N THR A 26 -3.85 20.03 9.12
CA THR A 26 -4.31 21.39 9.40
C THR A 26 -4.15 21.75 10.88
N ILE A 27 -4.47 20.85 11.82
CA ILE A 27 -4.21 21.06 13.26
C ILE A 27 -2.73 21.33 13.52
N GLU A 28 -1.83 20.50 12.96
CA GLU A 28 -0.38 20.65 13.11
C GLU A 28 0.14 21.99 12.59
N LEU A 29 -0.44 22.50 11.50
CA LEU A 29 -0.10 23.83 10.96
C LEU A 29 -0.65 24.95 11.84
N LEU A 30 -1.90 24.87 12.27
CA LEU A 30 -2.52 25.89 13.13
C LEU A 30 -1.80 26.00 14.49
N LEU A 31 -1.36 24.89 15.07
CA LEU A 31 -0.61 24.89 16.34
C LEU A 31 0.77 25.56 16.24
N GLN A 32 1.31 25.78 15.04
CA GLN A 32 2.56 26.52 14.84
C GLN A 32 2.36 28.05 14.90
N HIS A 33 1.11 28.52 14.84
CA HIS A 33 0.76 29.94 14.83
C HIS A 33 0.10 30.31 16.17
N SER A 34 0.76 31.16 16.96
CA SER A 34 0.27 31.56 18.29
C SER A 34 -1.04 32.34 18.28
N ASP A 35 -1.41 32.92 17.14
CA ASP A 35 -2.62 33.69 16.89
C ASP A 35 -3.74 32.88 16.24
N ALA A 36 -3.52 31.59 15.96
CA ALA A 36 -4.55 30.73 15.38
C ALA A 36 -5.76 30.63 16.33
N PRO A 37 -7.00 30.86 15.83
CA PRO A 37 -8.18 30.71 16.66
C PRO A 37 -8.32 29.28 17.16
N PHE A 38 -8.42 29.11 18.48
CA PHE A 38 -8.62 27.78 19.08
C PHE A 38 -9.88 27.09 18.54
N THR A 39 -10.91 27.85 18.15
CA THR A 39 -12.12 27.36 17.50
C THR A 39 -11.84 26.62 16.18
N SER A 40 -10.89 27.10 15.39
CA SER A 40 -10.45 26.44 14.15
C SER A 40 -9.71 25.14 14.45
N ILE A 41 -8.85 25.14 15.48
CA ILE A 41 -8.13 23.95 15.94
C ILE A 41 -9.13 22.89 16.43
N GLY A 42 -10.09 23.29 17.27
CA GLY A 42 -11.15 22.44 17.79
C GLY A 42 -12.05 21.87 16.69
N PHE A 43 -12.40 22.66 15.66
CA PHE A 43 -13.15 22.19 14.49
C PHE A 43 -12.43 21.03 13.80
N HIS A 44 -11.16 21.22 13.43
CA HIS A 44 -10.41 20.15 12.78
C HIS A 44 -10.16 18.95 13.70
N ALA A 45 -10.01 19.17 15.01
CA ALA A 45 -9.88 18.08 15.97
C ALA A 45 -11.15 17.23 16.08
N GLN A 46 -12.33 17.86 16.17
CA GLN A 46 -13.61 17.15 16.14
C GLN A 46 -13.75 16.36 14.84
N GLN A 47 -13.47 17.01 13.70
CA GLN A 47 -13.54 16.42 12.38
C GLN A 47 -12.57 15.25 12.18
N TYR A 48 -11.37 15.32 12.76
CA TYR A 48 -10.39 14.24 12.78
C TYR A 48 -10.92 13.02 13.56
N VAL A 49 -11.33 13.23 14.81
CA VAL A 49 -11.82 12.15 15.70
C VAL A 49 -13.05 11.48 15.09
N GLU A 50 -14.01 12.26 14.59
CA GLU A 50 -15.22 11.77 13.94
C GLU A 50 -14.91 10.80 12.79
N LYS A 51 -14.02 11.22 11.89
CA LYS A 51 -13.66 10.42 10.70
C LYS A 51 -12.96 9.13 11.08
N LEU A 52 -12.10 9.15 12.11
CA LEU A 52 -11.46 7.94 12.62
C LEU A 52 -12.47 6.96 13.19
N MET A 53 -13.42 7.44 14.00
CA MET A 53 -14.48 6.60 14.57
C MET A 53 -15.35 5.97 13.47
N LYS A 54 -15.76 6.77 12.48
CA LYS A 54 -16.51 6.28 11.32
C LYS A 54 -15.71 5.25 10.51
N ALA A 55 -14.41 5.47 10.31
CA ALA A 55 -13.56 4.51 9.60
C ALA A 55 -13.52 3.15 10.30
N VAL A 56 -13.46 3.13 11.63
CA VAL A 56 -13.51 1.91 12.43
C VAL A 56 -14.89 1.24 12.36
N LEU A 57 -15.99 2.01 12.49
CA LEU A 57 -17.36 1.48 12.36
C LEU A 57 -17.60 0.81 11.01
N VAL A 58 -17.29 1.51 9.91
CA VAL A 58 -17.47 0.97 8.55
C VAL A 58 -16.59 -0.27 8.32
N SER A 59 -15.36 -0.27 8.83
CA SER A 59 -14.47 -1.45 8.73
C SER A 59 -14.99 -2.67 9.51
N ASN A 60 -15.86 -2.44 10.50
CA ASN A 60 -16.59 -3.47 11.22
C ASN A 60 -17.97 -3.77 10.62
N SER A 61 -18.24 -3.28 9.40
CA SER A 61 -19.53 -3.45 8.70
C SER A 61 -20.73 -2.91 9.50
N VAL A 62 -20.49 -1.91 10.36
CA VAL A 62 -21.54 -1.23 11.10
C VAL A 62 -22.19 -0.19 10.20
N ILE A 63 -23.50 -0.32 10.00
CA ILE A 63 -24.30 0.64 9.24
C ILE A 63 -24.88 1.64 10.23
N PHE A 64 -24.65 2.93 9.99
CA PHE A 64 -25.13 4.01 10.85
C PHE A 64 -25.68 5.17 10.01
N ARG A 65 -26.55 5.99 10.61
CA ARG A 65 -27.05 7.21 9.96
C ARG A 65 -25.99 8.30 10.01
N ARG A 66 -26.03 9.25 9.07
CA ARG A 66 -25.11 10.39 9.10
C ARG A 66 -25.30 11.19 10.38
N THR A 67 -24.27 11.22 11.21
CA THR A 67 -24.18 12.02 12.44
C THR A 67 -22.79 12.66 12.53
N HIS A 68 -22.72 13.81 13.18
CA HIS A 68 -21.46 14.46 13.58
C HIS A 68 -21.27 14.44 15.11
N ASN A 69 -22.19 13.76 15.82
CA ASN A 69 -22.12 13.64 17.26
C ASN A 69 -21.18 12.49 17.64
N LEU A 70 -20.07 12.82 18.31
CA LEU A 70 -19.07 11.85 18.72
C LEU A 70 -19.57 10.90 19.81
N GLU A 71 -20.48 11.33 20.67
CA GLU A 71 -21.07 10.45 21.70
C GLU A 71 -21.95 9.38 21.09
N GLU A 72 -22.74 9.72 20.05
CA GLU A 72 -23.54 8.76 19.29
C GLU A 72 -22.66 7.75 18.55
N LEU A 73 -21.54 8.20 17.97
CA LEU A 73 -20.56 7.29 17.37
C LEU A 73 -19.89 6.38 18.41
N ALA A 74 -19.66 6.87 19.63
CA ALA A 74 -19.09 6.07 20.71
C ALA A 74 -20.07 5.02 21.24
N ASP A 75 -21.36 5.33 21.28
CA ASP A 75 -22.42 4.37 21.59
C ASP A 75 -22.43 3.24 20.57
N LEU A 76 -22.40 3.58 19.27
CA LEU A 76 -22.31 2.58 18.19
C LEU A 76 -21.05 1.71 18.29
N LEU A 77 -19.89 2.30 18.60
CA LEU A 77 -18.67 1.52 18.81
C LEU A 77 -18.83 0.54 19.99
N SER A 78 -19.43 1.00 21.08
CA SER A 78 -19.65 0.21 22.30
C SER A 78 -20.65 -0.92 22.09
N GLU A 79 -21.75 -0.67 21.38
CA GLU A 79 -22.74 -1.68 20.97
C GLU A 79 -22.10 -2.83 20.17
N HIS A 80 -21.04 -2.52 19.43
CA HIS A 80 -20.27 -3.47 18.64
C HIS A 80 -19.00 -3.99 19.33
N GLN A 81 -18.86 -3.78 20.65
CA GLN A 81 -17.73 -4.25 21.47
C GLN A 81 -16.37 -3.69 21.03
N ILE A 82 -16.35 -2.43 20.58
CA ILE A 82 -15.15 -1.71 20.18
C ILE A 82 -14.90 -0.59 21.20
N ASP A 83 -13.91 -0.79 22.07
CA ASP A 83 -13.60 0.15 23.15
C ASP A 83 -12.80 1.36 22.62
N LEU A 84 -13.38 2.55 22.70
CA LEU A 84 -12.68 3.81 22.41
C LEU A 84 -11.88 4.28 23.64
N PRO A 85 -10.60 4.71 23.50
CA PRO A 85 -9.74 5.10 24.63
C PRO A 85 -10.00 6.55 25.09
N LEU A 86 -11.25 7.00 25.03
CA LEU A 86 -11.67 8.32 25.48
C LEU A 86 -12.94 8.21 26.29
N PRO A 87 -13.00 8.86 27.47
CA PRO A 87 -14.25 8.93 28.24
C PRO A 87 -15.27 9.79 27.49
N ARG A 88 -16.55 9.45 27.65
CA ARG A 88 -17.66 10.11 26.95
C ARG A 88 -17.67 11.63 27.15
N SER A 89 -17.35 12.11 28.35
CA SER A 89 -17.25 13.54 28.66
C SER A 89 -16.32 14.30 27.70
N ARG A 90 -15.16 13.71 27.37
CA ARG A 90 -14.18 14.33 26.46
C ARG A 90 -14.64 14.37 25.00
N LEU A 91 -15.54 13.48 24.60
CA LEU A 91 -16.18 13.55 23.28
C LEU A 91 -17.23 14.67 23.26
N GLY A 92 -17.94 14.84 24.37
CA GLY A 92 -18.85 15.97 24.60
C GLY A 92 -18.16 17.33 24.45
N ASP A 93 -16.92 17.46 24.95
CA ASP A 93 -16.12 18.69 24.82
C ASP A 93 -15.84 19.06 23.34
N LEU A 94 -15.75 18.07 22.45
CA LEU A 94 -15.48 18.27 21.03
C LEU A 94 -16.74 18.51 20.19
N ASN A 95 -17.90 17.98 20.61
CA ASN A 95 -19.16 18.08 19.86
C ASN A 95 -19.55 19.51 19.45
N PRO A 96 -19.40 20.55 20.30
CA PRO A 96 -19.70 21.92 19.90
C PRO A 96 -18.93 22.37 18.65
N PHE A 97 -17.74 21.82 18.41
CA PHE A 97 -16.89 22.20 17.28
C PHE A 97 -17.30 21.58 15.95
N ALA A 98 -18.37 20.79 15.88
CA ALA A 98 -18.87 20.22 14.63
C ALA A 98 -19.46 21.26 13.64
N VAL A 99 -19.69 22.51 14.07
CA VAL A 99 -20.35 23.56 13.26
C VAL A 99 -19.43 24.77 13.07
N THR A 100 -19.28 25.23 11.82
CA THR A 100 -18.37 26.32 11.41
C THR A 100 -18.86 27.72 11.80
N ILE A 101 -20.16 27.91 12.06
CA ILE A 101 -20.75 29.20 12.42
C ILE A 101 -21.09 29.18 13.91
N ARG A 102 -20.50 30.10 14.68
CA ARG A 102 -20.94 30.38 16.05
C ARG A 102 -21.19 31.87 16.21
N TYR A 103 -22.39 32.21 16.67
CA TYR A 103 -22.65 33.47 17.33
C TYR A 103 -21.82 33.54 18.63
N GLU A 104 -21.38 34.74 19.00
CA GLU A 104 -20.36 35.06 20.01
C GLU A 104 -20.63 34.61 21.46
N GLU A 105 -21.60 33.72 21.72
CA GLU A 105 -22.17 33.52 23.07
C GLU A 105 -22.05 32.10 23.66
N ILE A 106 -21.30 31.18 23.04
CA ILE A 106 -21.06 29.85 23.65
C ILE A 106 -19.69 29.87 24.34
N GLU A 107 -19.69 30.03 25.66
CA GLU A 107 -18.55 29.64 26.52
C GLU A 107 -18.35 28.13 26.39
N ILE A 108 -17.38 27.73 25.56
CA ILE A 108 -16.89 26.36 25.54
C ILE A 108 -15.84 26.32 26.66
N ASP A 109 -15.94 25.38 27.59
CA ASP A 109 -14.81 25.04 28.44
C ASP A 109 -13.66 24.62 27.52
N ILE A 110 -12.69 25.51 27.36
CA ILE A 110 -11.59 25.34 26.42
C ILE A 110 -10.74 24.18 26.95
N VAL A 111 -10.81 23.03 26.29
CA VAL A 111 -9.79 21.99 26.37
C VAL A 111 -8.46 22.66 26.02
N ASP A 112 -7.48 22.69 26.93
CA ASP A 112 -6.20 23.31 26.56
C ASP A 112 -5.51 22.53 25.42
N THR A 113 -4.56 23.18 24.75
CA THR A 113 -3.88 22.59 23.58
C THR A 113 -3.10 21.31 23.91
N ALA A 114 -2.61 21.17 25.14
CA ALA A 114 -1.88 19.98 25.57
C ALA A 114 -2.84 18.80 25.78
N GLU A 115 -3.97 19.04 26.41
CA GLU A 115 -5.03 18.05 26.61
C GLU A 115 -5.61 17.59 25.27
N LEU A 116 -5.90 18.52 24.36
CA LEU A 116 -6.37 18.21 23.02
C LEU A 116 -5.38 17.32 22.28
N SER A 117 -4.09 17.70 22.28
CA SER A 117 -3.02 16.90 21.66
C SER A 117 -2.94 15.49 22.25
N GLY A 118 -3.07 15.37 23.57
CA GLY A 118 -3.12 14.08 24.26
C GLY A 118 -4.32 13.22 23.86
N MET A 119 -5.50 13.82 23.66
CA MET A 119 -6.68 13.12 23.14
C MET A 119 -6.46 12.59 21.73
N LEU A 120 -5.98 13.44 20.82
CA LEU A 120 -5.75 13.07 19.42
C LEU A 120 -4.72 11.94 19.30
N HIS A 121 -3.67 11.98 20.12
CA HIS A 121 -2.67 10.92 20.18
C HIS A 121 -3.28 9.58 20.61
N ARG A 122 -4.10 9.55 21.68
CA ARG A 122 -4.76 8.33 22.15
C ARG A 122 -5.68 7.71 21.09
N VAL A 123 -6.45 8.53 20.38
CA VAL A 123 -7.34 8.05 19.30
C VAL A 123 -6.52 7.49 18.13
N ASN A 124 -5.40 8.11 17.79
CA ASN A 124 -4.52 7.60 16.74
C ASN A 124 -3.91 6.24 17.10
N VAL A 125 -3.41 6.08 18.32
CA VAL A 125 -2.87 4.80 18.81
C VAL A 125 -3.95 3.72 18.80
N TRP A 126 -5.19 4.06 19.19
CA TRP A 126 -6.32 3.13 19.12
C TRP A 126 -6.68 2.73 17.69
N LEU A 127 -6.62 3.66 16.73
CA LEU A 127 -6.85 3.35 15.32
C LEU A 127 -5.87 2.30 14.81
N GLU A 128 -4.58 2.49 15.07
CA GLU A 128 -3.49 1.56 14.69
C GLU A 128 -3.67 0.17 15.33
N GLN A 129 -4.32 0.11 16.49
CA GLN A 129 -4.66 -1.14 17.17
C GLN A 129 -5.95 -1.78 16.67
N SER A 130 -6.85 -1.00 16.03
CA SER A 130 -8.20 -1.42 15.64
C SER A 130 -8.31 -1.80 14.16
N LEU A 131 -7.50 -1.20 13.28
CA LEU A 131 -7.48 -1.48 11.84
C LEU A 131 -6.10 -1.93 11.37
N TRP A 132 -6.06 -2.89 10.45
CA TRP A 132 -4.93 -2.96 9.53
C TRP A 132 -5.05 -1.75 8.60
N THR A 133 -4.10 -0.83 8.74
CA THR A 133 -3.91 0.29 7.81
C THR A 133 -3.38 -0.16 6.46
N ASP A 134 -3.01 -1.44 6.32
CA ASP A 134 -2.61 -2.05 5.05
C ASP A 134 -3.80 -2.07 4.09
N LEU A 135 -3.60 -1.38 2.96
CA LEU A 135 -4.51 -1.47 1.83
C LEU A 135 -4.67 -2.94 1.40
N LYS A 136 -5.89 -3.34 1.04
CA LYS A 136 -6.16 -4.67 0.49
C LYS A 136 -5.29 -4.92 -0.75
N PRO A 137 -4.90 -6.19 -1.02
CA PRO A 137 -4.35 -6.56 -2.31
C PRO A 137 -5.24 -6.06 -3.45
N LEU A 138 -4.61 -5.59 -4.53
CA LEU A 138 -5.31 -5.07 -5.68
C LEU A 138 -6.17 -6.16 -6.33
N ASP A 139 -7.44 -5.85 -6.56
CA ASP A 139 -8.27 -6.48 -7.56
C ASP A 139 -8.57 -5.47 -8.68
N THR A 140 -9.41 -5.86 -9.64
CA THR A 140 -9.75 -4.99 -10.77
C THR A 140 -10.46 -3.71 -10.34
N ASP A 141 -11.33 -3.78 -9.32
CA ASP A 141 -12.11 -2.62 -8.87
C ASP A 141 -11.24 -1.64 -8.08
N ILE A 142 -10.41 -2.15 -7.17
CA ILE A 142 -9.44 -1.35 -6.42
C ILE A 142 -8.44 -0.71 -7.39
N LEU A 143 -7.97 -1.45 -8.39
CA LEU A 143 -7.07 -0.92 -9.40
C LEU A 143 -7.71 0.25 -10.15
N ARG A 144 -8.95 0.09 -10.65
CA ARG A 144 -9.65 1.17 -11.37
C ARG A 144 -9.83 2.41 -10.49
N PHE A 145 -10.29 2.22 -9.26
CA PHE A 145 -10.44 3.33 -8.30
C PHE A 145 -9.11 4.06 -8.04
N ALA A 146 -8.01 3.30 -7.87
CA ALA A 146 -6.70 3.88 -7.64
C ALA A 146 -6.17 4.61 -8.88
N VAL A 147 -6.42 4.08 -10.08
CA VAL A 147 -6.09 4.76 -11.34
C VAL A 147 -6.86 6.08 -11.46
N ASP A 148 -8.16 6.09 -11.20
CA ASP A 148 -8.98 7.31 -11.24
C ASP A 148 -8.50 8.34 -10.20
N THR A 149 -8.13 7.87 -9.00
CA THR A 149 -7.57 8.71 -7.94
C THR A 149 -6.26 9.37 -8.38
N LEU A 150 -5.34 8.59 -8.97
CA LEU A 150 -4.05 9.10 -9.43
C LEU A 150 -4.22 10.04 -10.63
N ALA A 151 -5.09 9.71 -11.59
CA ALA A 151 -5.37 10.57 -12.73
C ALA A 151 -5.98 11.92 -12.32
N ALA A 152 -6.79 11.96 -11.26
CA ALA A 152 -7.33 13.22 -10.73
C ALA A 152 -6.25 14.10 -10.06
N GLN A 153 -5.13 13.52 -9.62
CA GLN A 153 -4.04 14.21 -8.91
C GLN A 153 -2.85 14.53 -9.80
N ASP A 154 -2.65 13.75 -10.87
CA ASP A 154 -1.48 13.79 -11.73
C ASP A 154 -1.91 13.85 -13.21
N PRO A 155 -1.87 15.04 -13.85
CA PRO A 155 -2.30 15.22 -15.24
C PRO A 155 -1.51 14.36 -16.25
N ASP A 156 -0.25 14.04 -15.97
CA ASP A 156 0.56 13.22 -16.88
C ASP A 156 0.10 11.76 -16.83
N LEU A 157 -0.22 11.25 -15.64
CA LEU A 157 -0.84 9.93 -15.51
C LEU A 157 -2.25 9.90 -16.11
N ALA A 158 -3.02 10.99 -16.00
CA ALA A 158 -4.30 11.11 -16.67
C ALA A 158 -4.17 11.02 -18.20
N ALA A 159 -3.13 11.62 -18.78
CA ALA A 159 -2.85 11.53 -20.20
C ALA A 159 -2.50 10.09 -20.64
N VAL A 160 -1.77 9.34 -19.82
CA VAL A 160 -1.52 7.90 -20.05
C VAL A 160 -2.83 7.12 -20.10
N VAL A 161 -3.72 7.32 -19.12
CA VAL A 161 -5.03 6.65 -19.07
C VAL A 161 -5.90 7.05 -20.26
N ALA A 162 -5.92 8.32 -20.65
CA ALA A 162 -6.70 8.80 -21.79
C ALA A 162 -6.21 8.17 -23.11
N ARG A 163 -4.90 7.92 -23.24
CA ARG A 163 -4.30 7.36 -24.46
C ARG A 163 -4.42 5.84 -24.55
N PHE A 164 -4.19 5.13 -23.46
CA PHE A 164 -4.08 3.66 -23.47
C PHE A 164 -5.18 2.95 -22.68
N GLY A 165 -6.03 3.68 -21.97
CA GLY A 165 -7.03 3.13 -21.06
C GLY A 165 -6.44 2.68 -19.72
N TYR A 166 -7.26 1.98 -18.93
CA TYR A 166 -6.83 1.41 -17.66
C TYR A 166 -5.76 0.33 -17.88
N PRO A 167 -4.68 0.32 -17.08
CA PRO A 167 -3.71 -0.75 -17.13
C PRO A 167 -4.36 -2.06 -16.68
N PRO A 168 -4.02 -3.19 -17.32
CA PRO A 168 -4.38 -4.50 -16.79
C PRO A 168 -3.69 -4.75 -15.44
N LEU A 169 -4.28 -5.63 -14.63
CA LEU A 169 -3.72 -5.97 -13.30
C LEU A 169 -2.38 -6.71 -13.39
N TRP A 170 -2.17 -7.48 -14.47
CA TRP A 170 -1.06 -8.41 -14.69
C TRP A 170 -0.75 -9.31 -13.47
N PRO A 171 -1.75 -10.02 -12.91
CA PRO A 171 -1.51 -10.88 -11.76
C PRO A 171 -0.60 -12.04 -12.13
N ARG A 172 0.26 -12.44 -11.19
CA ARG A 172 1.04 -13.67 -11.24
C ARG A 172 0.65 -14.54 -10.06
N GLU A 173 0.61 -15.85 -10.25
CA GLU A 173 0.39 -16.77 -9.12
C GLU A 173 1.55 -16.66 -8.12
N PRO A 174 1.30 -16.46 -6.82
CA PRO A 174 2.33 -16.58 -5.79
C PRO A 174 2.97 -17.97 -5.83
N GLY A 175 4.28 -18.05 -5.59
CA GLY A 175 4.97 -19.33 -5.52
C GLY A 175 6.39 -19.33 -6.08
N PHE A 176 7.05 -20.46 -5.87
CA PHE A 176 8.39 -20.75 -6.39
C PHE A 176 8.50 -20.53 -7.92
N PRO A 177 7.55 -20.98 -8.76
CA PRO A 177 7.63 -20.75 -10.20
C PRO A 177 7.75 -19.27 -10.59
N THR A 178 6.97 -18.40 -9.93
CA THR A 178 7.00 -16.96 -10.18
C THR A 178 8.30 -16.32 -9.74
N LEU A 179 8.85 -16.70 -8.57
CA LEU A 179 10.15 -16.22 -8.12
C LEU A 179 11.28 -16.63 -9.09
N LEU A 180 11.26 -17.88 -9.56
CA LEU A 180 12.23 -18.34 -10.56
C LEU A 180 12.10 -17.58 -11.88
N LYS A 181 10.86 -17.36 -12.35
CA LYS A 181 10.61 -16.56 -13.55
C LYS A 181 11.14 -15.13 -13.41
N LEU A 182 10.97 -14.50 -12.26
CA LEU A 182 11.52 -13.16 -12.01
C LEU A 182 13.05 -13.15 -12.04
N ILE A 183 13.73 -14.19 -11.56
CA ILE A 183 15.19 -14.35 -11.72
C ILE A 183 15.56 -14.42 -13.20
N LEU A 184 14.79 -15.15 -14.02
CA LEU A 184 15.02 -15.24 -15.46
C LEU A 184 14.79 -13.91 -16.18
N GLU A 185 13.89 -13.07 -15.71
CA GLU A 185 13.59 -11.73 -16.26
C GLU A 185 14.67 -10.68 -15.96
N GLN A 186 15.60 -10.94 -15.02
CA GLN A 186 16.67 -9.99 -14.69
C GLN A 186 17.57 -9.67 -15.90
N GLN A 187 17.74 -8.38 -16.19
CA GLN A 187 18.68 -7.84 -17.19
C GLN A 187 18.50 -8.36 -18.63
N VAL A 188 17.31 -8.86 -18.98
CA VAL A 188 16.98 -9.35 -20.33
C VAL A 188 15.59 -8.85 -20.75
N SER A 189 15.21 -9.04 -22.01
CA SER A 189 13.84 -8.78 -22.44
C SER A 189 12.86 -9.80 -21.86
N LEU A 190 11.61 -9.37 -21.64
CA LEU A 190 10.53 -10.26 -21.20
C LEU A 190 10.35 -11.45 -22.15
N ALA A 191 10.47 -11.23 -23.46
CA ALA A 191 10.38 -12.29 -24.46
C ALA A 191 11.50 -13.34 -24.32
N SER A 192 12.74 -12.90 -24.07
CA SER A 192 13.87 -13.83 -23.87
C SER A 192 13.70 -14.65 -22.58
N ALA A 193 13.24 -14.01 -21.50
CA ALA A 193 13.00 -14.70 -20.24
C ALA A 193 11.83 -15.69 -20.35
N GLN A 194 10.75 -15.30 -21.03
CA GLN A 194 9.61 -16.17 -21.30
C GLN A 194 10.02 -17.40 -22.10
N ALA A 195 10.79 -17.23 -23.18
CA ALA A 195 11.26 -18.35 -23.99
C ALA A 195 12.14 -19.33 -23.18
N ALA A 196 12.97 -18.83 -22.25
CA ALA A 196 13.74 -19.70 -21.36
C ALA A 196 12.86 -20.44 -20.35
N TYR A 197 11.86 -19.76 -19.80
CA TYR A 197 10.89 -20.35 -18.88
C TYR A 197 10.03 -21.42 -19.55
N ASP A 198 9.58 -21.20 -20.79
CA ASP A 198 8.79 -22.17 -21.56
C ASP A 198 9.59 -23.43 -21.89
N ARG A 199 10.86 -23.29 -22.28
CA ARG A 199 11.76 -24.43 -22.50
C ARG A 199 12.01 -25.21 -21.21
N LEU A 200 12.15 -24.52 -20.06
CA LEU A 200 12.27 -25.18 -18.77
C LEU A 200 11.03 -26.03 -18.48
N LEU A 201 9.82 -25.46 -18.61
CA LEU A 201 8.56 -26.18 -18.41
C LEU A 201 8.42 -27.39 -19.34
N ALA A 202 8.84 -27.26 -20.60
CA ALA A 202 8.82 -28.37 -21.55
C ALA A 202 9.72 -29.55 -21.12
N VAL A 203 10.81 -29.27 -20.39
CA VAL A 203 11.74 -30.30 -19.88
C VAL A 203 11.24 -30.91 -18.58
N VAL A 204 10.74 -30.10 -17.63
CA VAL A 204 10.40 -30.58 -16.28
C VAL A 204 8.93 -30.98 -16.12
N GLY A 205 8.06 -30.57 -17.04
CA GLY A 205 6.61 -30.66 -16.90
C GLY A 205 6.12 -29.69 -15.82
N GLU A 206 6.12 -30.16 -14.56
CA GLU A 206 5.75 -29.35 -13.41
C GLU A 206 6.99 -28.72 -12.77
N LEU A 207 7.01 -27.39 -12.66
CA LEU A 207 8.10 -26.68 -12.02
C LEU A 207 7.97 -26.70 -10.50
N THR A 208 8.82 -27.51 -9.86
CA THR A 208 8.96 -27.62 -8.41
C THR A 208 10.43 -27.39 -8.04
N PRO A 209 10.75 -27.10 -6.77
CA PRO A 209 12.14 -27.04 -6.32
C PRO A 209 12.93 -28.30 -6.68
N GLN A 210 12.31 -29.47 -6.51
CA GLN A 210 12.91 -30.78 -6.80
C GLN A 210 13.15 -30.98 -8.29
N SER A 211 12.20 -30.60 -9.16
CA SER A 211 12.36 -30.78 -10.60
C SER A 211 13.43 -29.86 -11.19
N LEU A 212 13.60 -28.64 -10.66
CA LEU A 212 14.73 -27.79 -11.03
C LEU A 212 16.08 -28.36 -10.57
N LEU A 213 16.15 -28.86 -9.33
CA LEU A 213 17.38 -29.42 -8.76
C LEU A 213 17.82 -30.74 -9.41
N ALA A 214 16.93 -31.43 -10.11
CA ALA A 214 17.26 -32.62 -10.88
C ALA A 214 18.01 -32.33 -12.19
N LEU A 215 18.01 -31.07 -12.66
CA LEU A 215 18.70 -30.66 -13.88
C LEU A 215 20.19 -30.39 -13.64
N ASP A 216 21.03 -30.97 -14.48
CA ASP A 216 22.45 -30.65 -14.54
C ASP A 216 22.72 -29.29 -15.24
N ASP A 217 23.96 -28.84 -15.19
CA ASP A 217 24.37 -27.54 -15.75
C ASP A 217 24.16 -27.45 -17.26
N ASP A 218 24.34 -28.56 -17.97
CA ASP A 218 24.19 -28.62 -19.42
C ASP A 218 22.72 -28.52 -19.81
N SER A 219 21.82 -29.17 -19.08
CA SER A 219 20.37 -29.06 -19.25
C SER A 219 19.87 -27.64 -18.95
N LEU A 220 20.32 -27.03 -17.86
CA LEU A 220 19.97 -25.64 -17.52
C LEU A 220 20.45 -24.66 -18.61
N ARG A 221 21.67 -24.86 -19.12
CA ARG A 221 22.21 -24.05 -20.23
C ARG A 221 21.39 -24.24 -21.51
N ALA A 222 21.00 -25.47 -21.83
CA ALA A 222 20.21 -25.78 -23.02
C ALA A 222 18.83 -25.10 -23.00
N VAL A 223 18.20 -24.96 -21.83
CA VAL A 223 16.94 -24.22 -21.71
C VAL A 223 17.13 -22.69 -21.62
N GLY A 224 18.37 -22.20 -21.53
CA GLY A 224 18.72 -20.79 -21.68
C GLY A 224 19.10 -20.07 -20.38
N PHE A 225 19.47 -20.80 -19.33
CA PHE A 225 20.01 -20.18 -18.12
C PHE A 225 21.46 -19.73 -18.36
N SER A 226 21.79 -18.54 -17.86
CA SER A 226 23.20 -18.18 -17.63
C SER A 226 23.74 -18.96 -16.42
N PRO A 227 25.07 -19.15 -16.28
CA PRO A 227 25.64 -19.79 -15.09
C PRO A 227 25.22 -19.11 -13.78
N GLN A 228 25.11 -17.79 -13.79
CA GLN A 228 24.65 -17.00 -12.65
C GLN A 228 23.18 -17.30 -12.30
N LYS A 229 22.29 -17.30 -13.29
CA LYS A 229 20.85 -17.59 -13.08
C LYS A 229 20.62 -19.06 -12.68
N ALA A 230 21.43 -19.98 -13.20
CA ALA A 230 21.41 -21.39 -12.78
C ALA A 230 21.75 -21.51 -11.29
N ARG A 231 22.81 -20.84 -10.85
CA ARG A 231 23.17 -20.77 -9.42
C ARG A 231 22.03 -20.20 -8.57
N TYR A 232 21.47 -19.05 -8.96
CA TYR A 232 20.40 -18.40 -8.20
C TYR A 232 19.12 -19.24 -8.13
N GLY A 233 18.74 -19.87 -9.25
CA GLY A 233 17.61 -20.79 -9.28
C GLY A 233 17.79 -21.98 -8.34
N ARG A 234 18.99 -22.59 -8.30
CA ARG A 234 19.28 -23.69 -7.37
C ARG A 234 19.24 -23.25 -5.91
N LEU A 235 19.83 -22.11 -5.57
CA LEU A 235 19.80 -21.58 -4.20
C LEU A 235 18.37 -21.30 -3.73
N LEU A 236 17.54 -20.72 -4.62
CA LEU A 236 16.10 -20.55 -4.34
C LEU A 236 15.41 -21.91 -4.13
N ALA A 237 15.64 -22.88 -5.03
CA ALA A 237 15.03 -24.20 -4.92
C ALA A 237 15.45 -24.92 -3.63
N GLU A 238 16.72 -24.85 -3.24
CA GLU A 238 17.22 -25.42 -1.99
C GLU A 238 16.59 -24.76 -0.76
N ALA A 239 16.43 -23.44 -0.78
CA ALA A 239 15.79 -22.70 0.30
C ALA A 239 14.32 -23.10 0.49
N VAL A 240 13.57 -23.23 -0.61
CA VAL A 240 12.17 -23.69 -0.55
C VAL A 240 12.10 -25.16 -0.14
N ARG A 241 12.94 -26.03 -0.72
CA ARG A 241 12.94 -27.47 -0.41
C ARG A 241 13.29 -27.76 1.05
N SER A 242 14.20 -26.99 1.64
CA SER A 242 14.63 -27.16 3.03
C SER A 242 13.68 -26.49 4.04
N GLY A 243 12.72 -25.70 3.58
CA GLY A 243 11.82 -24.91 4.43
C GLY A 243 12.48 -23.66 5.03
N SER A 244 13.70 -23.30 4.60
CA SER A 244 14.31 -22.02 5.01
C SER A 244 13.62 -20.82 4.39
N LEU A 245 12.89 -21.01 3.28
CA LEU A 245 11.95 -20.05 2.71
C LEU A 245 10.59 -20.73 2.51
N ASP A 246 9.59 -20.30 3.30
CA ASP A 246 8.20 -20.69 3.11
C ASP A 246 7.49 -19.66 2.21
N VAL A 247 7.37 -19.99 0.92
CA VAL A 247 6.82 -19.08 -0.09
C VAL A 247 5.31 -18.86 0.11
N ASP A 248 4.60 -19.88 0.59
CA ASP A 248 3.14 -19.84 0.77
C ASP A 248 2.75 -18.91 1.93
N ARG A 249 3.65 -18.78 2.92
CA ARG A 249 3.46 -17.86 4.04
C ARG A 249 3.69 -16.39 3.67
N LEU A 250 4.38 -16.08 2.56
CA LEU A 250 4.73 -14.69 2.23
C LEU A 250 3.52 -13.76 2.12
N ALA A 251 2.36 -14.26 1.64
CA ALA A 251 1.14 -13.46 1.55
C ALA A 251 0.60 -13.00 2.93
N GLN A 252 1.00 -13.68 4.00
CA GLN A 252 0.58 -13.41 5.38
C GLN A 252 1.52 -12.43 6.11
N LEU A 253 2.66 -12.13 5.51
CA LEU A 253 3.66 -11.21 6.08
C LEU A 253 3.39 -9.78 5.60
N ASP A 254 3.82 -8.80 6.39
CA ASP A 254 3.91 -7.42 5.93
C ASP A 254 4.98 -7.25 4.84
N ASP A 255 4.92 -6.16 4.09
CA ASP A 255 5.79 -5.92 2.93
C ASP A 255 7.28 -5.95 3.29
N GLU A 256 7.66 -5.44 4.47
CA GLU A 256 9.06 -5.40 4.89
C GLU A 256 9.57 -6.78 5.28
N SER A 257 8.76 -7.55 6.00
CA SER A 257 9.06 -8.95 6.29
C SER A 257 9.22 -9.78 5.00
N VAL A 258 8.37 -9.58 3.99
CA VAL A 258 8.54 -10.25 2.68
C VAL A 258 9.86 -9.85 2.02
N ARG A 259 10.21 -8.56 2.02
CA ARG A 259 11.51 -8.09 1.48
C ARG A 259 12.67 -8.79 2.17
N ILE A 260 12.67 -8.83 3.50
CA ILE A 260 13.72 -9.45 4.31
C ILE A 260 13.85 -10.94 3.98
N GLU A 261 12.74 -11.69 3.98
CA GLU A 261 12.76 -13.13 3.71
C GLU A 261 13.27 -13.43 2.29
N LEU A 262 12.77 -12.70 1.28
CA LEU A 262 13.17 -12.89 -0.10
C LEU A 262 14.64 -12.51 -0.36
N GLN A 263 15.09 -11.38 0.19
CA GLN A 263 16.45 -10.86 -0.07
C GLN A 263 17.55 -11.61 0.69
N ARG A 264 17.21 -12.52 1.61
CA ARG A 264 18.18 -13.49 2.16
C ARG A 264 18.68 -14.47 1.11
N ILE A 265 17.91 -14.70 0.05
CA ILE A 265 18.27 -15.63 -1.01
C ILE A 265 19.20 -14.93 -2.01
N THR A 266 20.42 -15.46 -2.12
CA THR A 266 21.40 -14.93 -3.09
C THR A 266 20.85 -15.00 -4.51
N GLY A 267 20.78 -13.83 -5.17
CA GLY A 267 20.18 -13.68 -6.49
C GLY A 267 18.82 -12.99 -6.51
N ILE A 268 18.20 -12.81 -5.34
CA ILE A 268 16.99 -12.02 -5.17
C ILE A 268 17.36 -10.69 -4.52
N GLY A 269 17.35 -9.63 -5.32
CA GLY A 269 17.59 -8.26 -4.85
C GLY A 269 16.29 -7.46 -4.64
N PRO A 270 16.39 -6.17 -4.27
CA PRO A 270 15.24 -5.30 -4.06
C PRO A 270 14.26 -5.32 -5.23
N TRP A 271 14.74 -5.19 -6.47
CA TRP A 271 13.87 -5.21 -7.65
C TRP A 271 13.00 -6.48 -7.72
N THR A 272 13.58 -7.67 -7.55
CA THR A 272 12.84 -8.93 -7.61
C THR A 272 11.82 -9.06 -6.49
N ALA A 273 12.18 -8.66 -5.26
CA ALA A 273 11.27 -8.68 -4.12
C ALA A 273 10.06 -7.73 -4.32
N GLU A 274 10.32 -6.50 -4.77
CA GLU A 274 9.26 -5.51 -5.00
C GLU A 274 8.36 -5.91 -6.18
N VAL A 275 8.91 -6.49 -7.27
CA VAL A 275 8.08 -7.00 -8.37
C VAL A 275 7.25 -8.21 -7.91
N TYR A 276 7.76 -9.07 -7.03
CA TYR A 276 6.98 -10.16 -6.45
C TYR A 276 5.83 -9.63 -5.57
N LEU A 277 6.11 -8.71 -4.66
CA LEU A 277 5.10 -8.02 -3.85
C LEU A 277 4.02 -7.38 -4.73
N LEU A 278 4.44 -6.70 -5.80
CA LEU A 278 3.57 -5.96 -6.69
C LEU A 278 2.71 -6.88 -7.57
N MET A 279 3.31 -7.86 -8.26
CA MET A 279 2.63 -8.66 -9.30
C MET A 279 2.00 -9.94 -8.75
N ALA A 280 2.63 -10.56 -7.73
CA ALA A 280 2.15 -11.83 -7.16
C ALA A 280 1.29 -11.61 -5.92
N LEU A 281 1.76 -10.78 -4.98
CA LEU A 281 0.99 -10.47 -3.76
C LEU A 281 0.04 -9.29 -3.93
N LEU A 282 0.04 -8.65 -5.11
CA LEU A 282 -0.83 -7.56 -5.50
C LEU A 282 -0.81 -6.39 -4.49
N ARG A 283 0.33 -6.15 -3.84
CA ARG A 283 0.47 -5.08 -2.85
C ARG A 283 0.35 -3.71 -3.53
N PRO A 284 -0.52 -2.83 -3.03
CA PRO A 284 -0.89 -1.59 -3.73
C PRO A 284 0.10 -0.43 -3.54
N ASP A 285 0.92 -0.45 -2.49
CA ASP A 285 1.86 0.64 -2.17
C ASP A 285 3.34 0.23 -2.28
N VAL A 286 3.68 -0.49 -3.33
CA VAL A 286 5.03 -1.02 -3.60
C VAL A 286 5.66 -0.36 -4.82
N TRP A 287 6.98 -0.13 -4.77
CA TRP A 287 7.73 0.52 -5.84
C TRP A 287 8.97 -0.29 -6.25
N PRO A 288 9.02 -0.84 -7.48
CA PRO A 288 10.17 -1.59 -8.00
C PRO A 288 11.43 -0.72 -8.19
N ARG A 289 12.24 -0.61 -7.13
CA ARG A 289 13.49 0.16 -7.17
C ARG A 289 14.45 -0.41 -8.23
N GLY A 290 15.08 0.49 -9.00
CA GLY A 290 16.05 0.12 -10.02
C GLY A 290 15.46 -0.40 -11.34
N ASP A 291 14.15 -0.34 -11.51
CA ASP A 291 13.50 -0.73 -12.75
C ASP A 291 13.77 0.29 -13.88
N ILE A 292 14.49 -0.15 -14.91
CA ILE A 292 14.91 0.69 -16.03
C ILE A 292 13.72 1.06 -16.94
N ALA A 293 12.72 0.17 -17.05
CA ALA A 293 11.51 0.45 -17.83
C ALA A 293 10.67 1.53 -17.13
N LEU A 294 10.50 1.45 -15.80
CA LEU A 294 9.85 2.51 -15.02
C LEU A 294 10.59 3.84 -15.15
N ALA A 295 11.92 3.85 -15.04
CA ALA A 295 12.69 5.08 -15.19
C ALA A 295 12.53 5.69 -16.59
N SER A 296 12.53 4.86 -17.64
CA SER A 296 12.33 5.30 -19.02
C SER A 296 10.91 5.81 -19.26
N ALA A 297 9.90 5.13 -18.73
CA ALA A 297 8.52 5.55 -18.80
C ALA A 297 8.29 6.88 -18.06
N ALA A 298 8.80 7.00 -16.83
CA ALA A 298 8.70 8.22 -16.05
C ALA A 298 9.35 9.40 -16.77
N GLN A 299 10.53 9.21 -17.39
CA GLN A 299 11.16 10.24 -18.21
C GLN A 299 10.21 10.74 -19.31
N GLN A 300 9.63 9.82 -20.08
CA GLN A 300 8.76 10.17 -21.20
C GLN A 300 7.45 10.82 -20.75
N VAL A 301 6.79 10.21 -19.76
CA VAL A 301 5.49 10.67 -19.25
C VAL A 301 5.62 12.03 -18.57
N LYS A 302 6.71 12.27 -17.83
CA LYS A 302 6.96 13.54 -17.14
C LYS A 302 7.72 14.57 -17.98
N GLY A 303 8.05 14.25 -19.24
CA GLY A 303 8.81 15.14 -20.12
C GLY A 303 10.19 15.53 -19.57
N LEU A 304 10.84 14.64 -18.81
CA LEU A 304 12.14 14.93 -18.19
C LEU A 304 13.26 14.94 -19.25
N PRO A 305 14.20 15.90 -19.16
CA PRO A 305 15.28 16.04 -20.15
C PRO A 305 16.21 14.82 -20.17
N THR A 306 16.37 14.17 -19.03
CA THR A 306 17.19 12.97 -18.85
C THR A 306 16.42 11.93 -18.06
N ARG A 307 16.82 10.66 -18.18
CA ARG A 307 16.26 9.60 -17.35
C ARG A 307 16.56 9.90 -15.88
N PRO A 308 15.55 9.90 -14.99
CA PRO A 308 15.78 10.13 -13.57
C PRO A 308 16.65 9.02 -12.97
N SER A 309 17.50 9.40 -12.04
CA SER A 309 18.23 8.48 -11.17
C SER A 309 17.26 7.68 -10.28
N GLN A 310 17.77 6.63 -9.63
CA GLN A 310 16.95 5.83 -8.73
C GLN A 310 16.40 6.64 -7.54
N SER A 311 17.14 7.64 -7.04
CA SER A 311 16.68 8.50 -5.94
C SER A 311 15.56 9.42 -6.42
N GLU A 312 15.78 10.13 -7.53
CA GLU A 312 14.78 11.05 -8.10
C GLU A 312 13.50 10.32 -8.47
N LEU A 313 13.61 9.13 -9.06
CA LEU A 313 12.44 8.31 -9.40
C LEU A 313 11.71 7.83 -8.15
N HIS A 314 12.43 7.54 -7.07
CA HIS A 314 11.82 7.15 -5.80
C HIS A 314 11.11 8.33 -5.13
N GLU A 315 11.73 9.51 -5.09
CA GLU A 315 11.12 10.74 -4.58
C GLU A 315 9.87 11.11 -5.37
N LEU A 316 9.92 11.02 -6.69
CA LEU A 316 8.75 11.19 -7.56
C LEU A 316 7.63 10.22 -7.18
N ALA A 317 7.96 8.97 -6.85
CA ALA A 317 6.95 7.97 -6.51
C ALA A 317 6.24 8.24 -5.18
N GLU A 318 6.83 9.00 -4.25
CA GLU A 318 6.21 9.27 -2.95
C GLU A 318 4.90 10.08 -3.08
N GLN A 319 4.76 10.89 -4.12
CA GLN A 319 3.51 11.64 -4.39
C GLN A 319 2.33 10.73 -4.75
N TRP A 320 2.59 9.50 -5.20
CA TRP A 320 1.57 8.55 -5.60
C TRP A 320 1.14 7.62 -4.48
N ARG A 321 1.63 7.83 -3.25
CA ARG A 321 1.12 7.07 -2.10
C ARG A 321 -0.37 7.31 -1.88
N PRO A 322 -1.13 6.27 -1.47
CA PRO A 322 -0.67 4.92 -1.15
C PRO A 322 -0.78 3.94 -2.34
N TRP A 323 -0.70 4.41 -3.58
CA TRP A 323 -0.95 3.66 -4.82
C TRP A 323 0.29 3.55 -5.71
N ARG A 324 1.49 3.49 -5.13
CA ARG A 324 2.74 3.43 -5.90
C ARG A 324 2.80 2.26 -6.86
N ALA A 325 2.22 1.11 -6.50
CA ALA A 325 2.17 -0.05 -7.38
C ALA A 325 1.22 0.14 -8.57
N VAL A 326 0.22 1.02 -8.44
CA VAL A 326 -0.71 1.38 -9.51
C VAL A 326 -0.06 2.40 -10.45
N ALA A 327 0.66 3.38 -9.91
CA ALA A 327 1.48 4.29 -10.71
C ALA A 327 2.54 3.53 -11.53
N ALA A 328 3.22 2.55 -10.92
CA ALA A 328 4.16 1.68 -11.63
C ALA A 328 3.50 0.95 -12.81
N ARG A 329 2.28 0.42 -12.62
CA ARG A 329 1.50 -0.22 -13.70
C ARG A 329 1.14 0.74 -14.82
N LEU A 330 0.74 1.97 -14.50
CA LEU A 330 0.46 3.00 -15.52
C LEU A 330 1.71 3.31 -16.36
N LEU A 331 2.85 3.47 -15.70
CA LEU A 331 4.12 3.73 -16.38
C LEU A 331 4.58 2.54 -17.24
N TRP A 332 4.46 1.30 -16.75
CA TRP A 332 4.71 0.13 -17.58
C TRP A 332 3.72 -0.01 -18.73
N HIS A 333 2.45 0.33 -18.54
CA HIS A 333 1.45 0.31 -19.60
C HIS A 333 1.82 1.30 -20.71
N HIS A 334 2.27 2.50 -20.35
CA HIS A 334 2.86 3.44 -21.30
C HIS A 334 4.07 2.81 -22.01
N TYR A 335 5.04 2.28 -21.27
CA TYR A 335 6.27 1.71 -21.84
C TYR A 335 6.02 0.56 -22.82
N LEU A 336 5.08 -0.32 -22.51
CA LEU A 336 4.76 -1.51 -23.31
C LEU A 336 3.87 -1.22 -24.51
N SER A 337 3.16 -0.08 -24.50
CA SER A 337 2.18 0.29 -25.56
C SER A 337 2.68 1.40 -26.48
N SER A 338 3.85 1.98 -26.20
CA SER A 338 4.41 3.12 -26.92
C SER A 338 5.28 2.74 -28.11
#